data_AF-A0A645HRN7-F1
#
_entry.id   AF-A0A645HRN7-F1
#
_cell.length_a   1.000
_cell.length_b   1.000
_cell.length_c   1.000
_cell.angle_alpha   90.00
_cell.angle_beta   90.00
_cell.angle_gamma   90.00
#
_symmetry.space_group_name_H-M   'P 1'
#
loop_
_entity.id
_entity.type
_entity.pdbx_description
1 polymer ?
#
loop_
_entity_poly.entity_id
_entity_poly.type
_entity_poly.pdbx_seq_one_letter_code
_entity_poly.pdbx_strand_id
1 'polypeptide(L)'
;MQYIAPQDLKSFGLIPEIIGRLPILTYLEPLDRTALRRILTEPKNSIIKQYNKLFKMDQIDLVFEDEVLDYIVDKAIEFKLGARGLRSITETIIMDKMYEMPSNNENVLHINLQYAKSKIEKTNINRLKIA
;
A
#
# COMPACT_ATOMS: atom_id res chain seq x y z
N MET A 1 5.96 9.39 22.00
CA MET A 1 6.30 9.05 23.40
C MET A 1 7.39 8.00 23.36
N GLN A 2 8.56 8.27 23.94
CA GLN A 2 9.76 7.42 23.80
C GLN A 2 10.05 6.52 25.01
N TYR A 3 9.18 6.49 26.02
CA TYR A 3 9.42 5.74 27.25
C TYR A 3 8.11 5.15 27.75
N ILE A 4 7.82 3.90 27.40
CA ILE A 4 6.71 3.13 27.97
C ILE A 4 7.28 2.30 29.12
N ALA A 5 6.76 2.49 30.33
CA ALA A 5 7.11 1.71 31.50
C ALA A 5 6.15 0.51 31.67
N PRO A 6 6.58 -0.57 32.34
CA PRO A 6 5.69 -1.69 32.70
C PRO A 6 4.43 -1.26 33.48
N GLN A 7 4.51 -0.17 34.26
CA GLN A 7 3.36 0.39 34.99
C GLN A 7 2.31 1.00 34.06
N ASP A 8 2.72 1.54 32.91
CA ASP A 8 1.80 2.07 31.91
C ASP A 8 1.00 0.93 31.27
N LEU A 9 1.66 -0.21 31.00
CA LEU A 9 1.02 -1.42 30.49
C LEU A 9 0.01 -2.02 31.49
N LYS A 10 0.35 -1.99 32.78
CA LYS A 10 -0.57 -2.39 33.85
C LYS A 10 -1.79 -1.48 33.90
N SER A 11 -1.57 -0.16 33.85
CA SER A 11 -2.66 0.83 33.83
C SER A 11 -3.52 0.74 32.57
N PHE A 12 -2.94 0.30 31.46
CA PHE A 12 -3.64 0.01 30.21
C PHE A 12 -4.49 -1.28 30.26
N GLY A 13 -4.28 -2.14 31.26
CA GLY A 13 -5.10 -3.33 31.52
C GLY A 13 -4.39 -4.67 31.31
N LEU A 14 -3.07 -4.69 31.09
CA LEU A 14 -2.30 -5.94 31.03
C LEU A 14 -2.02 -6.46 32.45
N ILE A 15 -2.16 -7.78 32.65
CA ILE A 15 -1.90 -8.42 33.95
C ILE A 15 -0.39 -8.53 34.24
N PRO A 16 0.05 -8.41 35.51
CA PRO A 16 1.47 -8.46 35.87
C PRO A 16 2.21 -9.72 35.41
N GLU A 17 1.54 -10.86 35.37
CA GLU A 17 2.10 -12.16 34.97
C GLU A 17 2.52 -12.17 33.49
N ILE A 18 1.77 -11.47 32.63
CA ILE A 18 2.09 -11.32 31.20
C ILE A 18 3.23 -10.31 31.03
N ILE A 19 3.16 -9.18 31.74
CA ILE A 19 4.19 -8.14 31.67
C ILE A 19 5.55 -8.71 32.12
N GLY A 20 5.57 -9.54 33.16
CA GLY A 20 6.78 -10.22 33.63
C GLY A 20 7.39 -11.21 32.62
N ARG A 21 6.62 -11.68 31.63
CA ARG A 21 7.09 -12.55 30.54
C ARG A 21 7.52 -11.79 29.27
N LEU A 22 7.37 -10.46 29.25
CA LEU A 22 7.74 -9.59 28.13
C LEU A 22 8.87 -8.63 28.55
N PRO A 23 10.10 -9.12 28.75
CA PRO A 23 11.21 -8.33 29.28
C PRO A 23 11.76 -7.28 28.30
N ILE A 24 11.45 -7.41 27.00
CA ILE A 24 11.90 -6.50 25.95
C ILE A 24 10.68 -5.71 25.45
N LEU A 25 10.77 -4.39 25.59
CA LEU A 25 9.78 -3.44 25.07
C LEU A 25 10.39 -2.65 23.92
N THR A 26 9.66 -2.55 22.81
CA THR A 26 10.03 -1.74 21.66
C THR A 26 8.78 -1.08 21.08
N TYR A 27 8.96 -0.03 20.31
CA TYR A 27 7.88 0.68 19.63
C TYR A 27 8.22 0.85 18.15
N LEU A 28 7.19 1.07 17.34
CA LEU A 28 7.32 1.35 15.92
C LEU A 28 7.00 2.82 15.66
N GLU A 29 7.73 3.42 14.75
CA GLU A 29 7.42 4.76 14.25
C GLU A 29 6.22 4.70 13.29
N PRO A 30 5.32 5.69 13.32
CA PRO A 30 4.24 5.77 12.36
C PRO A 30 4.82 5.96 10.95
N LEU A 31 4.14 5.36 9.96
CA LEU A 31 4.55 5.48 8.56
C LEU A 31 4.26 6.89 8.04
N ASP A 32 5.30 7.57 7.56
CA ASP A 32 5.18 8.83 6.85
C ASP A 32 5.06 8.63 5.33
N ARG A 33 4.87 9.73 4.60
CA ARG A 33 4.72 9.72 3.14
C ARG A 33 5.92 9.06 2.46
N THR A 34 7.13 9.36 2.93
CA THR A 34 8.36 8.81 2.40
C THR A 34 8.43 7.30 2.61
N ALA A 35 8.14 6.81 3.81
CA ALA A 35 8.10 5.39 4.14
C ALA A 35 7.09 4.64 3.26
N LEU A 36 5.89 5.21 3.04
CA LEU A 36 4.89 4.62 2.16
C LEU A 36 5.36 4.53 0.71
N ARG A 37 5.99 5.59 0.18
CA ARG A 37 6.57 5.59 -1.17
C ARG A 37 7.65 4.51 -1.31
N ARG A 38 8.52 4.38 -0.30
CA ARG A 38 9.55 3.34 -0.26
C ARG A 38 8.93 1.96 -0.23
N ILE A 39 7.93 1.71 0.62
CA ILE A 39 7.20 0.43 0.69
C ILE A 39 6.58 0.04 -0.66
N LEU A 40 6.04 1.03 -1.39
CA LEU A 40 5.42 0.84 -2.70
C LEU A 40 6.42 0.32 -3.76
N THR A 41 7.70 0.72 -3.70
CA THR A 41 8.66 0.54 -4.82
C THR A 41 9.99 -0.15 -4.47
N GLU A 42 10.54 0.03 -3.27
CA GLU A 42 11.91 -0.38 -2.94
C GLU A 42 12.04 -1.85 -2.52
N PRO A 43 11.21 -2.41 -1.61
CA PRO A 43 11.37 -3.77 -1.14
C PRO A 43 11.48 -4.78 -2.29
N LYS A 44 12.17 -5.90 -2.04
CA LYS A 44 12.27 -6.99 -3.02
C LYS A 44 10.88 -7.46 -3.47
N ASN A 45 9.95 -7.51 -2.54
CA ASN A 45 8.54 -7.86 -2.76
C ASN A 45 7.62 -6.63 -2.69
N SER A 46 8.06 -5.47 -3.18
CA SER A 46 7.22 -4.26 -3.26
C SER A 46 5.99 -4.48 -4.14
N ILE A 47 4.93 -3.72 -3.93
CA ILE A 47 3.65 -3.86 -4.65
C ILE A 47 3.84 -3.64 -6.15
N ILE A 48 4.60 -2.62 -6.56
CA ILE A 48 4.85 -2.35 -7.99
C ILE A 48 5.61 -3.51 -8.65
N LYS A 49 6.65 -4.05 -7.99
CA LYS A 49 7.38 -5.22 -8.51
C LYS A 49 6.49 -6.47 -8.61
N GLN A 50 5.55 -6.66 -7.68
CA GLN A 50 4.59 -7.75 -7.75
C GLN A 50 3.69 -7.63 -8.98
N TYR A 51 3.11 -6.45 -9.25
CA TYR A 51 2.28 -6.23 -10.43
C TYR A 51 3.08 -6.27 -11.74
N ASN A 52 4.28 -5.71 -11.78
CA ASN A 52 5.16 -5.83 -12.94
C ASN A 52 5.46 -7.31 -13.25
N LYS A 53 5.72 -8.12 -12.22
CA LYS A 53 5.94 -9.56 -12.40
C LYS A 53 4.67 -10.26 -12.89
N LEU A 54 3.50 -9.89 -12.38
CA LEU A 54 2.21 -10.46 -12.78
C LEU A 54 1.94 -10.19 -14.27
N PHE A 55 2.02 -8.94 -14.71
CA PHE A 55 1.83 -8.56 -16.12
C PHE A 55 2.86 -9.19 -17.05
N LYS A 56 4.09 -9.36 -16.57
CA LYS A 56 5.15 -10.02 -17.32
C LYS A 56 4.87 -11.50 -17.61
N MET A 57 4.00 -12.17 -16.83
CA MET A 57 3.56 -13.53 -17.14
C MET A 57 2.75 -13.59 -18.44
N ASP A 58 2.06 -12.49 -18.77
CA ASP A 58 1.31 -12.29 -20.01
C ASP A 58 2.11 -11.53 -21.07
N GLN A 59 3.44 -11.43 -20.90
CA GLN A 59 4.36 -10.69 -21.79
C GLN A 59 4.07 -9.19 -21.92
N ILE A 60 3.44 -8.59 -20.91
CA ILE A 60 3.15 -7.16 -20.86
C ILE A 60 4.15 -6.44 -19.95
N ASP A 61 4.82 -5.42 -20.47
CA ASP A 61 5.67 -4.52 -19.69
C ASP A 61 4.83 -3.40 -19.06
N LEU A 62 4.61 -3.49 -17.75
CA LEU A 62 3.89 -2.49 -16.96
C LEU A 62 4.82 -1.38 -16.48
N VAL A 63 4.49 -0.13 -16.81
CA VAL A 63 5.26 1.07 -16.45
C VAL A 63 4.35 2.07 -15.75
N PHE A 64 4.76 2.51 -14.56
CA PHE A 64 4.10 3.59 -13.83
C PHE A 64 4.91 4.88 -13.97
N GLU A 65 4.23 5.98 -14.26
CA GLU A 65 4.80 7.31 -14.10
C GLU A 65 5.07 7.61 -12.62
N ASP A 66 6.10 8.41 -12.35
CA ASP A 66 6.50 8.74 -10.99
C ASP A 66 5.38 9.45 -10.22
N GLU A 67 4.64 10.32 -10.92
CA GLU A 67 3.48 11.04 -10.38
C GLU A 67 2.33 10.11 -9.96
N VAL A 68 2.19 8.95 -10.62
CA VAL A 68 1.18 7.94 -10.23
C VAL A 68 1.56 7.30 -8.91
N LEU A 69 2.85 7.02 -8.71
CA LEU A 69 3.35 6.45 -7.46
C LEU A 69 3.14 7.42 -6.29
N ASP A 70 3.39 8.71 -6.52
CA ASP A 70 3.05 9.77 -5.55
C ASP A 70 1.55 9.83 -5.26
N TYR A 71 0.73 9.80 -6.31
CA TYR A 71 -0.72 9.85 -6.17
C TYR A 71 -1.28 8.68 -5.34
N ILE A 72 -0.76 7.46 -5.54
CA ILE A 72 -1.15 6.28 -4.75
C ILE A 72 -0.84 6.49 -3.27
N VAL A 73 0.35 7.03 -2.96
CA VAL A 73 0.77 7.31 -1.59
C VAL A 73 -0.13 8.37 -0.95
N ASP A 74 -0.39 9.47 -1.67
CA ASP A 74 -1.23 10.55 -1.17
C ASP A 74 -2.65 10.06 -0.87
N LYS A 75 -3.22 9.22 -1.73
CA LYS A 75 -4.52 8.59 -1.47
C LYS A 75 -4.52 7.63 -0.29
N ALA A 76 -3.44 6.87 -0.08
CA ALA A 76 -3.34 5.99 1.09
C ALA A 76 -3.33 6.78 2.42
N ILE A 77 -2.71 7.96 2.43
CA ILE A 77 -2.67 8.89 3.57
C ILE A 77 -4.03 9.57 3.76
N GLU A 78 -4.61 10.13 2.69
CA GLU A 78 -5.91 10.80 2.69
C GLU A 78 -7.00 9.88 3.26
N PHE A 79 -6.99 8.60 2.87
CA PHE A 79 -7.94 7.61 3.32
C PHE A 79 -7.58 6.95 4.66
N LYS A 80 -6.45 7.31 5.27
CA LYS A 80 -5.93 6.77 6.54
C LYS A 80 -5.80 5.24 6.54
N LEU A 81 -5.41 4.67 5.41
CA LEU A 81 -5.26 3.22 5.24
C LEU A 81 -3.85 2.71 5.57
N GLY A 82 -2.87 3.62 5.61
CA GLY A 82 -1.45 3.26 5.80
C GLY A 82 -0.93 2.36 4.68
N ALA A 83 0.11 1.55 4.98
CA ALA A 83 0.74 0.68 3.98
C ALA A 83 -0.20 -0.39 3.40
N ARG A 84 -1.25 -0.80 4.13
CA ARG A 84 -2.22 -1.80 3.65
C ARG A 84 -3.03 -1.26 2.47
N GLY A 85 -3.40 0.03 2.51
CA GLY A 85 -4.15 0.68 1.44
C GLY A 85 -3.40 0.85 0.12
N LEU A 86 -2.06 0.82 0.15
CA LEU A 86 -1.27 0.94 -1.07
C LEU A 86 -1.63 -0.16 -2.09
N ARG A 87 -1.88 -1.39 -1.62
CA ARG A 87 -2.25 -2.50 -2.49
C ARG A 87 -3.63 -2.29 -3.11
N SER A 88 -4.65 -1.97 -2.31
CA SER A 88 -6.02 -1.82 -2.80
C SER A 88 -6.17 -0.65 -3.78
N ILE A 89 -5.47 0.46 -3.53
CA ILE A 89 -5.43 1.61 -4.45
C ILE A 89 -4.76 1.23 -5.76
N THR A 90 -3.60 0.56 -5.69
CA THR A 90 -2.87 0.10 -6.89
C THR A 90 -3.72 -0.87 -7.71
N GLU A 91 -4.36 -1.84 -7.05
CA GLU A 91 -5.24 -2.83 -7.68
C GLU A 91 -6.41 -2.15 -8.42
N THR A 92 -7.04 -1.17 -7.79
CA THR A 92 -8.15 -0.41 -8.38
C THR A 92 -7.74 0.31 -9.67
N ILE A 93 -6.51 0.82 -9.73
CA ILE A 93 -6.01 1.48 -10.94
C ILE A 93 -5.82 0.47 -12.06
N ILE A 94 -5.29 -0.72 -11.76
CA ILE A 94 -4.83 -1.67 -12.78
C ILE A 94 -5.94 -2.65 -13.20
N MET A 95 -6.98 -2.85 -12.39
CA MET A 95 -8.00 -3.89 -12.56
C MET A 95 -8.61 -3.93 -13.97
N ASP A 96 -8.99 -2.77 -14.50
CA ASP A 96 -9.62 -2.71 -15.83
C ASP A 96 -8.63 -3.11 -16.93
N LYS A 97 -7.35 -2.72 -16.79
CA LYS A 97 -6.31 -3.08 -17.75
C LYS A 97 -5.92 -4.55 -17.69
N MET A 98 -6.05 -5.20 -16.54
CA MET A 98 -5.88 -6.66 -16.45
C MET A 98 -6.89 -7.41 -17.31
N TYR A 99 -8.10 -6.87 -17.50
CA TYR A 99 -9.13 -7.50 -18.34
C TYR A 99 -8.98 -7.13 -19.83
N GLU A 100 -8.68 -5.87 -20.13
CA GLU A 100 -8.59 -5.38 -21.52
C GLU A 100 -7.33 -5.86 -22.25
N MET A 101 -6.17 -5.86 -21.57
CA MET A 101 -4.88 -6.05 -22.24
C MET A 101 -4.69 -7.44 -22.86
N PRO A 102 -5.06 -8.57 -22.23
CA PRO A 102 -4.89 -9.89 -22.86
C PRO A 102 -5.63 -10.06 -24.20
N SER A 103 -6.64 -9.21 -24.47
CA SER A 103 -7.42 -9.22 -25.71
C SER A 103 -6.86 -8.28 -26.78
N ASN A 104 -6.01 -7.33 -26.39
CA ASN A 104 -5.36 -6.37 -27.28
C ASN A 104 -3.92 -6.83 -27.50
N ASN A 105 -3.43 -6.91 -28.74
CA ASN A 105 -2.04 -7.29 -29.04
C ASN A 105 -1.00 -6.22 -28.63
N GLU A 106 -1.20 -5.55 -27.49
CA GLU A 106 -0.31 -4.54 -26.92
C GLU A 106 0.54 -5.16 -25.81
N ASN A 107 1.86 -4.96 -25.90
CA ASN A 107 2.83 -5.56 -24.99
C ASN A 107 3.37 -4.57 -23.95
N VAL A 108 2.91 -3.32 -23.94
CA VAL A 108 3.37 -2.29 -23.01
C VAL A 108 2.18 -1.53 -22.45
N LEU A 109 2.08 -1.49 -21.12
CA LEU A 109 1.04 -0.76 -20.40
C LEU A 109 1.67 0.42 -19.65
N HIS A 110 1.43 1.63 -20.15
CA HIS A 110 1.78 2.87 -19.46
C HIS A 110 0.63 3.38 -18.62
N ILE A 111 0.82 3.44 -17.30
CA ILE A 111 -0.11 4.03 -16.36
C ILE A 111 0.31 5.47 -16.09
N ASN A 112 -0.53 6.41 -16.55
CA ASN A 112 -0.34 7.84 -16.33
C ASN A 112 -1.27 8.40 -15.24
N LEU A 113 -0.96 9.63 -14.79
CA LEU A 113 -1.69 10.27 -13.70
C LEU A 113 -3.18 10.48 -14.01
N GLN A 114 -3.52 10.85 -15.24
CA GLN A 114 -4.91 11.10 -15.65
C GLN A 114 -5.76 9.82 -15.55
N TYR A 115 -5.22 8.71 -16.04
CA TYR A 115 -5.86 7.42 -15.95
C TYR A 115 -6.06 7.00 -14.48
N ALA A 116 -5.00 7.09 -13.67
CA ALA A 116 -5.06 6.74 -12.24
C ALA A 116 -6.14 7.55 -11.48
N LYS A 117 -6.21 8.87 -11.72
CA LYS A 117 -7.27 9.74 -11.14
C LYS A 117 -8.65 9.28 -11.55
N SER A 118 -8.87 9.04 -12.85
CA SER A 118 -10.16 8.63 -13.37
C SER A 118 -10.68 7.32 -12.77
N LYS A 119 -9.79 6.38 -12.41
CA LYS A 119 -10.17 5.10 -11.79
C LYS A 119 -10.51 5.25 -10.32
N ILE A 120 -9.73 6.04 -9.59
CA ILE A 120 -9.98 6.27 -8.16
C ILE A 120 -11.27 7.08 -7.96
N GLU A 121 -11.54 8.10 -8.79
CA GLU A 121 -12.75 8.92 -8.70
C GLU A 121 -14.03 8.15 -9.04
N LYS A 122 -13.96 7.21 -9.99
CA LYS A 122 -15.10 6.34 -10.36
C LYS A 122 -15.39 5.25 -9.34
N THR A 123 -14.44 4.93 -8.46
CA THR A 123 -14.57 3.85 -7.49
C THR A 123 -15.18 4.37 -6.19
N ASN A 124 -16.28 3.75 -5.75
CA ASN A 124 -16.90 4.06 -4.46
C ASN A 124 -15.90 3.83 -3.31
N ILE A 125 -15.49 4.93 -2.65
CA ILE A 125 -14.45 4.98 -1.62
C ILE A 125 -14.70 3.99 -0.46
N ASN A 126 -15.96 3.66 -0.17
CA ASN A 126 -16.31 2.69 0.86
C ASN A 126 -15.75 1.29 0.58
N ARG A 127 -15.57 0.88 -0.67
CA ARG A 127 -14.98 -0.43 -1.01
C ARG A 127 -13.50 -0.52 -0.62
N LEU A 128 -12.76 0.59 -0.71
CA LEU A 128 -11.31 0.63 -0.42
C LEU A 128 -10.99 0.54 1.08
N LYS A 129 -11.94 0.91 1.95
CA LYS A 129 -11.79 0.87 3.42
C LYS A 129 -12.09 -0.50 4.05
N ILE A 130 -12.70 -1.42 3.29
CA ILE A 130 -13.17 -2.73 3.78
C ILE A 130 -12.15 -3.84 3.49
N ALA A 131 -11.12 -3.58 2.67
CA ALA A 131 -10.08 -4.53 2.27
C ALA A 131 -8.84 -4.50 3.18
#